data_AF-A0A937R0C3-F1
#
_entry.id   AF-A0A937R0C3-F1
#
_cell.length_a   1.000
_cell.length_b   1.000
_cell.length_c   1.000
_cell.angle_alpha   90.00
_cell.angle_beta   90.00
_cell.angle_gamma   90.00
#
_symmetry.space_group_name_H-M   'P 1'
#
loop_
_entity.id
_entity.type
_entity.pdbx_description
1 polymer ?
#
loop_
_entity_poly.entity_id
_entity_poly.type
_entity_poly.pdbx_seq_one_letter_code
_entity_poly.pdbx_strand_id
1 'polypeptide(L)'
;MDHIRWLLECFPEWSTFLNRQIEETKVEPGTYAVWWTGGMGFVFKSPGGAVFLVDNYAGPSHYTEYEYCGVCRTSGSPTIDWMRLNPQVIDPWGFETLDAVFCSHQHADHADIYTLKAATQISNCPFIGPLSAVERMRNFQVPEDRIDLVRPGDTVKIKDVEIEMLPNYDRIATMTGGPGVEVTPGVRRPFEDVAVTFLFKVGGVNFCHLGDTLYHNAYRTFKDQWDIDVITFNIGKNAPGATDKMTPYDAVRLGETMGVKVLFPMHWDNWGNTQVDPEEVRWVADRYTPDVKVVIPQWGIKWVYPIDQDVKRLKYPDWRERYRPDYSWEYGEPARKAAEERGEIYPYG
;
A
#
# COMPACT_ATOMS: atom_id res chain seq x y z
N MET A 1 -17.66 -31.48 3.29
CA MET A 1 -17.11 -30.10 3.37
C MET A 1 -18.10 -29.22 2.63
N ASP A 2 -18.69 -28.23 3.29
CA ASP A 2 -19.69 -27.34 2.70
C ASP A 2 -19.06 -25.99 2.33
N HIS A 3 -19.85 -25.14 1.65
CA HIS A 3 -19.40 -23.86 1.13
C HIS A 3 -18.89 -22.91 2.25
N ILE A 4 -19.57 -22.88 3.40
CA ILE A 4 -19.20 -22.00 4.52
C ILE A 4 -17.86 -22.44 5.11
N ARG A 5 -17.69 -23.75 5.31
CA ARG A 5 -16.45 -24.30 5.84
C ARG A 5 -15.27 -24.01 4.92
N TRP A 6 -15.44 -24.14 3.60
CA TRP A 6 -14.41 -23.77 2.64
C TRP A 6 -14.03 -22.28 2.73
N LEU A 7 -15.01 -21.38 2.81
CA LEU A 7 -14.75 -19.94 2.95
C LEU A 7 -13.93 -19.62 4.21
N LEU A 8 -14.30 -20.21 5.36
CA LEU A 8 -13.63 -19.96 6.64
C LEU A 8 -12.23 -20.59 6.75
N GLU A 9 -11.99 -21.72 6.08
CA GLU A 9 -10.70 -22.40 6.10
C GLU A 9 -9.70 -21.83 5.08
N CYS A 10 -10.17 -21.14 4.03
CA CYS A 10 -9.32 -20.68 2.92
C CYS A 10 -9.11 -19.15 2.85
N PHE A 11 -9.94 -18.33 3.50
CA PHE A 11 -9.86 -16.86 3.40
C PHE A 11 -9.77 -16.16 4.77
N PRO A 12 -9.06 -15.02 4.86
CA PRO A 12 -8.18 -14.48 3.82
C PRO A 12 -7.01 -15.42 3.52
N GLU A 13 -6.42 -15.34 2.32
CA GLU A 13 -5.49 -16.36 1.81
C GLU A 13 -4.24 -16.56 2.69
N TRP A 14 -3.86 -15.52 3.45
CA TRP A 14 -2.74 -15.58 4.38
C TRP A 14 -3.16 -15.74 5.84
N SER A 15 -4.47 -15.85 6.12
CA SER A 15 -5.03 -15.88 7.47
C SER A 15 -4.41 -14.76 8.32
N THR A 16 -3.90 -15.09 9.51
CA THR A 16 -3.22 -14.16 10.41
C THR A 16 -1.69 -14.22 10.34
N PHE A 17 -1.12 -14.82 9.29
CA PHE A 17 0.35 -14.92 9.15
C PHE A 17 1.01 -13.54 9.22
N LEU A 18 0.50 -12.59 8.41
CA LEU A 18 1.06 -11.25 8.34
C LEU A 18 0.79 -10.45 9.63
N ASN A 19 -0.41 -10.58 10.21
CA ASN A 19 -0.74 -9.96 11.50
C ASN A 19 0.25 -10.36 12.60
N ARG A 20 0.53 -11.67 12.74
CA ARG A 20 1.52 -12.17 13.72
C ARG A 20 2.92 -11.62 13.44
N GLN A 21 3.35 -11.62 12.18
CA GLN A 21 4.67 -11.09 11.82
C GLN A 21 4.79 -9.60 12.17
N ILE A 22 3.74 -8.80 11.90
CA ILE A 22 3.71 -7.37 12.24
C ILE A 22 3.81 -7.19 13.76
N GLU A 23 3.01 -7.92 14.54
CA GLU A 23 3.00 -7.83 16.01
C GLU A 23 4.37 -8.17 16.60
N GLU A 24 4.96 -9.30 16.19
CA GLU A 24 6.25 -9.79 16.67
C GLU A 24 7.45 -8.95 16.22
N THR A 25 7.33 -8.19 15.13
CA THR A 25 8.45 -7.42 14.58
C THR A 25 8.83 -6.27 15.51
N LYS A 26 10.09 -6.26 15.93
CA LYS A 26 10.74 -5.11 16.58
C LYS A 26 11.43 -4.26 15.52
N VAL A 27 11.21 -2.95 15.59
CA VAL A 27 11.79 -1.99 14.65
C VAL A 27 12.89 -1.22 15.38
N GLU A 28 14.06 -1.12 14.74
CA GLU A 28 15.25 -0.52 15.37
C GLU A 28 15.19 1.02 15.29
N PRO A 29 15.74 1.75 16.29
CA PRO A 29 15.81 3.21 16.24
C PRO A 29 16.45 3.74 14.94
N GLY A 30 15.89 4.83 14.39
CA GLY A 30 16.33 5.41 13.12
C GLY A 30 15.85 4.66 11.87
N THR A 31 14.90 3.73 12.04
CA THR A 31 14.28 2.97 10.94
C THR A 31 12.76 2.96 11.05
N TYR A 32 12.08 2.49 10.01
CA TYR A 32 10.68 2.06 10.07
C TYR A 32 10.48 0.80 9.22
N ALA A 33 9.43 0.04 9.51
CA ALA A 33 9.02 -1.11 8.72
C ALA A 33 7.69 -0.85 8.01
N VAL A 34 7.58 -1.29 6.76
CA VAL A 34 6.37 -1.24 5.95
C VAL A 34 6.05 -2.64 5.41
N TRP A 35 4.78 -2.99 5.41
CA TRP A 35 4.25 -4.18 4.73
C TRP A 35 3.16 -3.75 3.76
N TRP A 36 3.38 -4.02 2.48
CA TRP A 36 2.40 -3.67 1.45
C TRP A 36 1.24 -4.68 1.46
N THR A 37 0.00 -4.22 1.66
CA THR A 37 -1.18 -5.09 1.72
C THR A 37 -1.91 -5.21 0.37
N GLY A 38 -1.44 -4.48 -0.63
CA GLY A 38 -1.98 -4.44 -2.00
C GLY A 38 -2.72 -3.13 -2.29
N GLY A 39 -2.82 -2.76 -3.57
CA GLY A 39 -3.32 -1.42 -3.95
C GLY A 39 -2.40 -0.33 -3.38
N MET A 40 -2.99 0.66 -2.73
CA MET A 40 -2.24 1.66 -1.93
C MET A 40 -2.19 1.33 -0.44
N GLY A 41 -2.70 0.15 -0.05
CA GLY A 41 -2.77 -0.28 1.33
C GLY A 41 -1.42 -0.72 1.89
N PHE A 42 -1.08 -0.28 3.09
CA PHE A 42 0.08 -0.80 3.82
C PHE A 42 -0.08 -0.72 5.33
N VAL A 43 0.75 -1.48 6.03
CA VAL A 43 0.98 -1.34 7.47
C VAL A 43 2.31 -0.66 7.69
N PHE A 44 2.34 0.38 8.52
CA PHE A 44 3.54 1.08 8.97
C PHE A 44 3.82 0.74 10.43
N LYS A 45 5.07 0.40 10.76
CA LYS A 45 5.51 0.18 12.15
C LYS A 45 6.74 1.01 12.49
N SER A 46 6.68 1.73 13.61
CA SER A 46 7.77 2.55 14.13
C SER A 46 8.58 1.86 15.25
N PRO A 47 9.78 2.38 15.59
CA PRO A 47 10.58 1.90 16.73
C PRO A 47 9.87 2.04 18.08
N GLY A 48 9.07 3.10 18.27
CA GLY A 48 8.22 3.30 19.45
C GLY A 48 6.98 2.39 19.48
N GLY A 49 6.85 1.47 18.53
CA GLY A 49 5.78 0.48 18.49
C GLY A 49 4.44 1.03 18.00
N ALA A 50 4.43 2.13 17.25
CA ALA A 50 3.23 2.57 16.55
C ALA A 50 2.91 1.61 15.40
N VAL A 51 1.65 1.22 15.25
CA VAL A 51 1.14 0.40 14.13
C VAL A 51 0.02 1.14 13.44
N PHE A 52 0.23 1.54 12.19
CA PHE A 52 -0.77 2.27 11.39
C PHE A 52 -1.22 1.41 10.23
N LEU A 53 -2.53 1.41 9.96
CA LEU A 53 -3.12 0.83 8.76
C LEU A 53 -3.53 1.95 7.82
N VAL A 54 -2.89 2.04 6.66
CA VAL A 54 -3.09 3.14 5.71
C VAL A 54 -3.69 2.59 4.43
N ASP A 55 -4.76 3.21 3.93
CA ASP A 55 -5.40 2.93 2.63
C ASP A 55 -5.70 1.44 2.35
N ASN A 56 -5.94 0.65 3.39
CA ASN A 56 -6.11 -0.79 3.23
C ASN A 56 -7.46 -1.12 2.58
N TYR A 57 -7.41 -1.92 1.51
CA TYR A 57 -8.58 -2.45 0.84
C TYR A 57 -8.81 -3.93 1.16
N ALA A 58 -9.84 -4.21 1.96
CA ALA A 58 -10.25 -5.57 2.29
C ALA A 58 -11.50 -6.04 1.52
N GLY A 59 -11.95 -5.28 0.51
CA GLY A 59 -13.08 -5.66 -0.35
C GLY A 59 -12.71 -6.64 -1.49
N PRO A 60 -13.72 -7.31 -2.08
CA PRO A 60 -13.55 -8.17 -3.26
C PRO A 60 -13.53 -7.33 -4.55
N SER A 61 -13.52 -7.98 -5.72
CA SER A 61 -13.89 -7.28 -6.96
C SER A 61 -15.25 -6.58 -6.84
N HIS A 62 -15.38 -5.41 -7.45
CA HIS A 62 -16.65 -4.67 -7.50
C HIS A 62 -16.79 -3.94 -8.83
N TYR A 63 -17.86 -3.16 -8.97
CA TYR A 63 -18.03 -2.23 -10.08
C TYR A 63 -18.39 -0.85 -9.55
N THR A 64 -18.32 0.14 -10.42
CA THR A 64 -18.80 1.49 -10.13
C THR A 64 -19.57 2.05 -11.31
N GLU A 65 -20.51 2.94 -11.02
CA GLU A 65 -21.36 3.58 -12.02
C GLU A 65 -21.03 5.08 -12.15
N TYR A 66 -21.46 5.68 -13.25
CA TYR A 66 -21.20 7.08 -13.61
C TYR A 66 -21.51 8.09 -12.48
N GLU A 67 -22.55 7.85 -11.67
CA GLU A 67 -22.96 8.73 -10.58
C GLU A 67 -21.95 8.78 -9.41
N TYR A 68 -21.13 7.74 -9.24
CA TYR A 68 -20.08 7.72 -8.23
C TYR A 68 -18.70 7.95 -8.86
N CYS A 69 -18.39 7.23 -9.93
CA CYS A 69 -17.02 7.02 -10.38
C CYS A 69 -16.40 8.21 -11.10
N GLY A 70 -15.32 8.76 -10.53
CA GLY A 70 -14.51 9.79 -11.17
C GLY A 70 -13.94 9.35 -12.53
N VAL A 71 -13.52 8.09 -12.64
CA VAL A 71 -12.98 7.52 -13.90
C VAL A 71 -14.06 7.39 -14.97
N CYS A 72 -15.27 6.97 -14.60
CA CYS A 72 -16.43 6.96 -15.50
C CYS A 72 -16.71 8.36 -16.04
N ARG A 73 -16.68 9.38 -15.18
CA ARG A 73 -16.91 10.77 -15.61
C ARG A 73 -15.80 11.31 -16.51
N THR A 74 -14.54 10.98 -16.26
CA THR A 74 -13.42 11.47 -17.08
C THR A 74 -13.27 10.73 -18.41
N SER A 75 -13.72 9.48 -18.49
CA SER A 75 -13.67 8.65 -19.71
C SER A 75 -14.98 8.62 -20.51
N GLY A 76 -16.11 8.99 -19.89
CA GLY A 76 -17.44 8.83 -20.46
C GLY A 76 -18.02 7.41 -20.37
N SER A 77 -17.39 6.51 -19.60
CA SER A 77 -17.91 5.16 -19.40
C SER A 77 -19.15 5.16 -18.49
N PRO A 78 -20.22 4.39 -18.78
CA PRO A 78 -21.35 4.27 -17.86
C PRO A 78 -20.98 3.50 -16.59
N THR A 79 -20.11 2.51 -16.71
CA THR A 79 -19.64 1.65 -15.61
C THR A 79 -18.17 1.24 -15.80
N ILE A 80 -17.51 0.83 -14.72
CA ILE A 80 -16.20 0.16 -14.73
C ILE A 80 -16.24 -1.01 -13.75
N ASP A 81 -15.78 -2.17 -14.21
CA ASP A 81 -15.54 -3.35 -13.38
C ASP A 81 -14.10 -3.33 -12.84
N TRP A 82 -14.00 -3.35 -11.52
CA TRP A 82 -12.77 -3.36 -10.75
C TRP A 82 -12.50 -4.81 -10.32
N MET A 83 -11.85 -5.56 -11.20
CA MET A 83 -11.46 -6.95 -10.93
C MET A 83 -10.19 -6.98 -10.08
N ARG A 84 -10.32 -7.40 -8.82
CA ARG A 84 -9.22 -7.56 -7.87
C ARG A 84 -8.29 -8.70 -8.31
N LEU A 85 -6.97 -8.46 -8.34
CA LEU A 85 -5.99 -9.48 -8.73
C LEU A 85 -5.16 -10.01 -7.56
N ASN A 86 -4.87 -9.18 -6.55
CA ASN A 86 -4.02 -9.55 -5.42
C ASN A 86 -4.82 -10.27 -4.32
N PRO A 87 -4.18 -11.21 -3.59
CA PRO A 87 -4.83 -11.88 -2.46
C PRO A 87 -5.08 -10.92 -1.28
N GLN A 88 -5.94 -11.31 -0.34
CA GLN A 88 -5.98 -10.69 0.99
C GLN A 88 -4.81 -11.24 1.83
N VAL A 89 -3.72 -10.47 1.92
CA VAL A 89 -2.54 -10.86 2.71
C VAL A 89 -2.64 -10.52 4.20
N ILE A 90 -3.62 -9.70 4.59
CA ILE A 90 -3.86 -9.24 5.96
C ILE A 90 -5.31 -9.53 6.35
N ASP A 91 -5.52 -10.03 7.56
CA ASP A 91 -6.85 -10.07 8.17
C ASP A 91 -7.09 -8.75 8.92
N PRO A 92 -8.06 -7.91 8.50
CA PRO A 92 -8.32 -6.65 9.19
C PRO A 92 -8.88 -6.84 10.61
N TRP A 93 -9.40 -8.03 10.98
CA TRP A 93 -9.77 -8.37 12.37
C TRP A 93 -8.62 -8.97 13.18
N GLY A 94 -7.50 -9.32 12.54
CA GLY A 94 -6.40 -10.05 13.17
C GLY A 94 -5.38 -9.16 13.92
N PHE A 95 -5.57 -7.85 13.98
CA PHE A 95 -4.64 -6.95 14.68
C PHE A 95 -4.82 -7.04 16.20
N GLU A 96 -3.70 -7.23 16.92
CA GLU A 96 -3.64 -7.04 18.37
C GLU A 96 -3.32 -5.57 18.70
N THR A 97 -2.36 -4.98 17.98
CA THR A 97 -2.00 -3.57 18.06
C THR A 97 -2.44 -2.81 16.81
N LEU A 98 -3.24 -1.76 16.99
CA LEU A 98 -3.60 -0.79 15.94
C LEU A 98 -3.77 0.60 16.56
N ASP A 99 -2.91 1.54 16.18
CA ASP A 99 -2.84 2.88 16.79
C ASP A 99 -3.50 3.97 15.96
N ALA A 100 -3.70 3.76 14.66
CA ALA A 100 -4.47 4.63 13.80
C ALA A 100 -4.80 3.96 12.47
N VAL A 101 -5.90 4.40 11.88
CA VAL A 101 -6.27 4.11 10.48
C VAL A 101 -6.22 5.40 9.68
N PHE A 102 -5.55 5.39 8.54
CA PHE A 102 -5.45 6.53 7.64
C PHE A 102 -6.12 6.22 6.31
N CYS A 103 -6.91 7.17 5.80
CA CYS A 103 -7.52 7.13 4.48
C CYS A 103 -7.14 8.40 3.72
N SER A 104 -6.36 8.26 2.64
CA SER A 104 -5.89 9.40 1.85
C SER A 104 -7.04 10.13 1.15
N HIS A 105 -8.10 9.40 0.76
CA HIS A 105 -9.31 9.93 0.12
C HIS A 105 -10.46 8.90 0.16
N GLN A 106 -11.58 9.21 -0.52
CA GLN A 106 -12.88 8.52 -0.39
C GLN A 106 -13.11 7.28 -1.25
N HIS A 107 -12.22 6.93 -2.19
CA HIS A 107 -12.45 5.78 -3.06
C HIS A 107 -12.52 4.48 -2.27
N ALA A 108 -13.23 3.50 -2.82
CA ALA A 108 -13.53 2.26 -2.10
C ALA A 108 -12.27 1.48 -1.71
N ASP A 109 -11.21 1.57 -2.51
CA ASP A 109 -9.90 0.98 -2.31
C ASP A 109 -8.96 1.76 -1.38
N HIS A 110 -9.43 2.88 -0.81
CA HIS A 110 -8.67 3.71 0.13
C HIS A 110 -9.44 3.97 1.45
N ALA A 111 -10.77 4.06 1.36
CA ALA A 111 -11.72 4.16 2.47
C ALA A 111 -12.73 3.01 2.41
N ASP A 112 -12.23 1.82 2.75
CA ASP A 112 -12.93 0.54 2.66
C ASP A 112 -13.83 0.26 3.87
N ILE A 113 -15.06 -0.20 3.61
CA ILE A 113 -16.02 -0.50 4.67
C ILE A 113 -15.54 -1.64 5.59
N TYR A 114 -14.94 -2.70 5.04
CA TYR A 114 -14.56 -3.87 5.82
C TYR A 114 -13.40 -3.52 6.76
N THR A 115 -12.40 -2.81 6.23
CA THR A 115 -11.27 -2.28 7.01
C THR A 115 -11.75 -1.36 8.13
N LEU A 116 -12.58 -0.36 7.81
CA LEU A 116 -13.07 0.59 8.80
C LEU A 116 -13.91 -0.10 9.88
N LYS A 117 -14.82 -1.02 9.49
CA LYS A 117 -15.64 -1.77 10.45
C LYS A 117 -14.79 -2.68 11.34
N ALA A 118 -13.81 -3.39 10.79
CA ALA A 118 -12.92 -4.23 11.59
C ALA A 118 -12.16 -3.38 12.63
N ALA A 119 -11.56 -2.27 12.20
CA ALA A 119 -10.82 -1.36 13.09
C ALA A 119 -11.69 -0.76 14.21
N THR A 120 -12.98 -0.48 13.94
CA THR A 120 -13.91 -0.01 15.00
C THR A 120 -14.18 -1.08 16.07
N GLN A 121 -14.12 -2.36 15.70
CA GLN A 121 -14.44 -3.48 16.58
C GLN A 121 -13.25 -3.94 17.43
N ILE A 122 -12.03 -3.84 16.89
CA ILE A 122 -10.82 -4.40 17.54
C ILE A 122 -9.97 -3.36 18.27
N SER A 123 -10.22 -2.07 18.06
CA SER A 123 -9.40 -0.99 18.62
C SER A 123 -10.23 0.24 18.98
N ASN A 124 -9.63 1.15 19.74
CA ASN A 124 -10.15 2.51 20.01
C ASN A 124 -9.35 3.60 19.28
N CYS A 125 -8.60 3.24 18.24
CA CYS A 125 -7.74 4.19 17.54
C CYS A 125 -8.54 5.25 16.74
N PRO A 126 -7.92 6.42 16.46
CA PRO A 126 -8.47 7.40 15.55
C PRO A 126 -8.43 6.94 14.08
N PHE A 127 -9.35 7.50 13.29
CA PHE A 127 -9.47 7.38 11.85
C PHE A 127 -9.23 8.75 11.23
N ILE A 128 -8.18 8.85 10.43
CA ILE A 128 -7.61 10.13 10.00
C ILE A 128 -7.76 10.25 8.48
N GLY A 129 -8.35 11.34 8.00
CA GLY A 129 -8.50 11.57 6.57
C GLY A 129 -9.10 12.94 6.21
N PRO A 130 -9.14 13.28 4.91
CA PRO A 130 -9.75 14.51 4.43
C PRO A 130 -11.27 14.46 4.51
N LEU A 131 -11.93 15.57 4.21
CA LEU A 131 -13.39 15.70 4.29
C LEU A 131 -14.12 14.56 3.56
N SER A 132 -13.69 14.20 2.36
CA SER A 132 -14.29 13.12 1.57
C SER A 132 -14.16 11.74 2.23
N ALA A 133 -13.02 11.43 2.87
CA ALA A 133 -12.84 10.18 3.60
C ALA A 133 -13.66 10.20 4.89
N VAL A 134 -13.73 11.33 5.59
CA VAL A 134 -14.57 11.53 6.77
C VAL A 134 -16.06 11.31 6.44
N GLU A 135 -16.54 11.80 5.30
CA GLU A 135 -17.90 11.51 4.81
C GLU A 135 -18.14 9.99 4.68
N ARG A 136 -17.16 9.24 4.18
CA ARG A 136 -17.21 7.77 4.10
C ARG A 136 -17.20 7.13 5.48
N MET A 137 -16.30 7.56 6.37
CA MET A 137 -16.21 7.08 7.75
C MET A 137 -17.55 7.25 8.50
N ARG A 138 -18.20 8.41 8.36
CA ARG A 138 -19.53 8.69 8.93
C ARG A 138 -20.61 7.81 8.31
N ASN A 139 -20.61 7.65 6.99
CA ASN A 139 -21.54 6.74 6.29
C ASN A 139 -21.37 5.29 6.77
N PHE A 140 -20.14 4.90 7.11
CA PHE A 140 -19.83 3.60 7.69
C PHE A 140 -19.88 3.58 9.21
N GLN A 141 -20.43 4.61 9.84
CA GLN A 141 -20.70 4.69 11.27
C GLN A 141 -19.44 4.46 12.14
N VAL A 142 -18.30 4.98 11.70
CA VAL A 142 -17.17 5.18 12.60
C VAL A 142 -17.61 6.17 13.69
N PRO A 143 -17.33 5.91 14.98
CA PRO A 143 -17.69 6.83 16.07
C PRO A 143 -17.08 8.22 15.84
N GLU A 144 -17.88 9.28 15.99
CA GLU A 144 -17.46 10.65 15.65
C GLU A 144 -16.28 11.13 16.51
N ASP A 145 -16.19 10.68 17.76
CA ASP A 145 -15.07 10.95 18.68
C ASP A 145 -13.77 10.25 18.29
N ARG A 146 -13.81 9.36 17.29
CA ARG A 146 -12.64 8.69 16.70
C ARG A 146 -12.33 9.18 15.29
N ILE A 147 -13.04 10.16 14.76
CA ILE A 147 -12.77 10.69 13.41
C ILE A 147 -11.98 11.99 13.51
N ASP A 148 -10.80 12.00 12.91
CA ASP A 148 -9.95 13.18 12.78
C ASP A 148 -10.00 13.69 11.34
N LEU A 149 -10.74 14.78 11.15
CA LEU A 149 -10.73 15.54 9.89
C LEU A 149 -9.41 16.31 9.78
N VAL A 150 -8.67 16.07 8.70
CA VAL A 150 -7.41 16.77 8.43
C VAL A 150 -7.39 17.45 7.06
N ARG A 151 -6.51 18.45 6.92
CA ARG A 151 -6.28 19.23 5.71
C ARG A 151 -4.77 19.44 5.48
N PRO A 152 -4.35 19.76 4.25
CA PRO A 152 -2.95 20.15 4.00
C PRO A 152 -2.48 21.27 4.95
N GLY A 153 -1.35 21.05 5.62
CA GLY A 153 -0.79 21.92 6.66
C GLY A 153 -1.04 21.45 8.08
N ASP A 154 -1.98 20.51 8.30
CA ASP A 154 -2.20 19.92 9.62
C ASP A 154 -1.09 18.93 10.00
N THR A 155 -0.92 18.71 11.30
CA THR A 155 0.04 17.73 11.84
C THR A 155 -0.62 16.93 12.96
N VAL A 156 -0.40 15.61 12.95
CA VAL A 156 -0.83 14.69 13.99
C VAL A 156 0.39 13.98 14.56
N LYS A 157 0.44 13.76 15.88
CA LYS A 157 1.50 12.99 16.53
C LYS A 157 0.92 11.78 17.23
N ILE A 158 1.39 10.58 16.86
CA ILE A 158 0.97 9.31 17.46
C ILE A 158 2.22 8.56 17.86
N LYS A 159 2.36 8.33 19.18
CA LYS A 159 3.59 7.79 19.79
C LYS A 159 4.83 8.58 19.33
N ASP A 160 5.77 7.92 18.67
CA ASP A 160 7.04 8.47 18.18
C ASP A 160 7.00 8.95 16.73
N VAL A 161 5.84 8.91 16.07
CA VAL A 161 5.68 9.34 14.68
C VAL A 161 4.96 10.69 14.63
N GLU A 162 5.56 11.64 13.92
CA GLU A 162 4.90 12.89 13.49
C GLU A 162 4.41 12.69 12.05
N ILE A 163 3.13 12.96 11.81
CA ILE A 163 2.50 12.84 10.50
C ILE A 163 2.08 14.24 10.07
N GLU A 164 2.61 14.71 8.95
CA GLU A 164 2.25 15.99 8.35
C GLU A 164 1.37 15.76 7.12
N MET A 165 0.27 16.51 7.01
CA MET A 165 -0.64 16.42 5.88
C MET A 165 -0.18 17.37 4.79
N LEU A 166 0.17 16.83 3.62
CA LEU A 166 0.61 17.64 2.48
C LEU A 166 -0.49 17.70 1.41
N PRO A 167 -0.42 18.68 0.47
CA PRO A 167 -1.31 18.71 -0.67
C PRO A 167 -1.31 17.39 -1.46
N ASN A 168 -2.44 17.03 -2.05
CA ASN A 168 -2.57 15.91 -2.96
C ASN A 168 -3.32 16.35 -4.21
N TYR A 169 -2.88 15.91 -5.38
CA TYR A 169 -3.44 16.29 -6.67
C TYR A 169 -4.16 15.14 -7.38
N ASP A 170 -4.84 14.27 -6.64
CA ASP A 170 -5.72 13.28 -7.26
C ASP A 170 -6.93 13.95 -7.93
N ARG A 171 -6.85 14.05 -9.25
CA ARG A 171 -7.90 14.63 -10.08
C ARG A 171 -9.15 13.75 -10.13
N ILE A 172 -9.02 12.44 -9.96
CA ILE A 172 -10.13 11.51 -10.03
C ILE A 172 -11.01 11.65 -8.79
N ALA A 173 -10.41 11.80 -7.61
CA ALA A 173 -11.15 12.13 -6.39
C ALA A 173 -11.97 13.44 -6.52
N THR A 174 -11.46 14.48 -7.20
CA THR A 174 -12.23 15.74 -7.39
C THR A 174 -13.51 15.57 -8.22
N MET A 175 -13.56 14.52 -9.05
CA MET A 175 -14.66 14.18 -9.95
C MET A 175 -15.54 13.04 -9.41
N THR A 176 -15.31 12.62 -8.17
CA THR A 176 -16.02 11.49 -7.58
C THR A 176 -17.25 11.97 -6.83
N GLY A 177 -18.36 11.28 -7.07
CA GLY A 177 -19.64 11.59 -6.45
C GLY A 177 -19.79 10.93 -5.09
N GLY A 178 -20.96 11.07 -4.51
CA GLY A 178 -21.30 10.49 -3.23
C GLY A 178 -22.58 11.11 -2.67
N PRO A 179 -23.10 10.60 -1.55
CA PRO A 179 -24.27 11.17 -0.90
C PRO A 179 -24.05 12.67 -0.61
N GLY A 180 -24.88 13.53 -1.20
CA GLY A 180 -24.81 14.99 -1.02
C GLY A 180 -23.67 15.69 -1.77
N VAL A 181 -22.95 14.98 -2.65
CA VAL A 181 -21.83 15.54 -3.43
C VAL A 181 -22.29 15.80 -4.87
N GLU A 182 -22.38 17.08 -5.26
CA GLU A 182 -22.69 17.48 -6.63
C GLU A 182 -21.42 17.54 -7.49
N VAL A 183 -21.39 16.74 -8.55
CA VAL A 183 -20.33 16.78 -9.58
C VAL A 183 -20.99 16.83 -10.95
N THR A 184 -20.81 17.94 -11.66
CA THR A 184 -21.35 18.18 -13.01
C THR A 184 -20.22 18.70 -13.93
N PRO A 185 -20.39 18.71 -15.26
CA PRO A 185 -19.36 19.24 -16.17
C PRO A 185 -18.92 20.65 -15.78
N GLY A 186 -17.64 20.81 -15.44
CA GLY A 186 -17.05 22.08 -14.99
C GLY A 186 -17.11 22.34 -13.48
N VAL A 187 -17.82 21.51 -12.72
CA VAL A 187 -17.90 21.56 -11.26
C VAL A 187 -17.15 20.36 -10.68
N ARG A 188 -16.15 20.65 -9.86
CA ARG A 188 -15.35 19.64 -9.15
C ARG A 188 -15.11 20.10 -7.72
N ARG A 189 -14.88 19.14 -6.83
CA ARG A 189 -14.47 19.46 -5.45
C ARG A 189 -13.04 20.03 -5.43
N PRO A 190 -12.70 20.90 -4.47
CA PRO A 190 -11.33 21.31 -4.22
C PRO A 190 -10.44 20.11 -3.83
N PHE A 191 -9.15 20.17 -4.14
CA PHE A 191 -8.21 19.08 -3.85
C PHE A 191 -8.10 18.82 -2.35
N GLU A 192 -8.02 19.90 -1.56
CA GLU A 192 -7.89 19.89 -0.11
C GLU A 192 -9.08 19.25 0.62
N ASP A 193 -10.25 19.18 -0.03
CA ASP A 193 -11.44 18.52 0.52
C ASP A 193 -11.48 17.02 0.20
N VAL A 194 -10.79 16.60 -0.86
CA VAL A 194 -10.93 15.22 -1.37
C VAL A 194 -9.73 14.33 -1.10
N ALA A 195 -8.52 14.87 -1.04
CA ALA A 195 -7.33 14.05 -0.90
C ALA A 195 -6.22 14.75 -0.10
N VAL A 196 -5.48 13.97 0.67
CA VAL A 196 -4.27 14.41 1.38
C VAL A 196 -3.13 13.43 1.17
N THR A 197 -1.92 13.95 1.24
CA THR A 197 -0.68 13.18 1.27
C THR A 197 -0.23 13.05 2.73
N PHE A 198 0.21 11.87 3.15
CA PHE A 198 0.72 11.65 4.51
C PHE A 198 2.25 11.60 4.51
N LEU A 199 2.91 12.52 5.21
CA LEU A 199 4.36 12.47 5.46
C LEU A 199 4.63 11.96 6.88
N PHE A 200 5.02 10.69 7.00
CA PHE A 200 5.38 10.06 8.26
C PHE A 200 6.85 10.31 8.57
N LYS A 201 7.14 10.94 9.70
CA LYS A 201 8.48 11.34 10.14
C LYS A 201 8.81 10.58 11.42
N VAL A 202 9.86 9.76 11.38
CA VAL A 202 10.27 8.91 12.50
C VAL A 202 11.79 8.80 12.55
N GLY A 203 12.39 9.10 13.71
CA GLY A 203 13.82 8.87 13.91
C GLY A 203 14.75 9.54 12.88
N GLY A 204 14.32 10.62 12.22
CA GLY A 204 15.09 11.32 11.18
C GLY A 204 14.98 10.73 9.78
N VAL A 205 14.07 9.76 9.56
CA VAL A 205 13.72 9.25 8.23
C VAL A 205 12.25 9.49 7.91
N ASN A 206 11.94 9.80 6.65
CA ASN A 206 10.66 10.36 6.23
C ASN A 206 10.02 9.55 5.09
N PHE A 207 8.86 8.94 5.36
CA PHE A 207 8.07 8.15 4.40
C PHE A 207 6.84 8.93 3.95
N CYS A 208 6.70 9.17 2.65
CA CYS A 208 5.64 10.01 2.10
C CYS A 208 4.67 9.19 1.25
N HIS A 209 3.43 9.07 1.71
CA HIS A 209 2.36 8.38 1.02
C HIS A 209 1.48 9.35 0.23
N LEU A 210 1.55 9.27 -1.10
CA LEU A 210 0.86 10.18 -2.01
C LEU A 210 -0.56 9.72 -2.39
N GLY A 211 -1.11 8.68 -1.75
CA GLY A 211 -2.33 8.03 -2.24
C GLY A 211 -2.17 7.63 -3.72
N ASP A 212 -3.25 7.72 -4.49
CA ASP A 212 -3.21 7.47 -5.93
C ASP A 212 -3.27 8.74 -6.79
N THR A 213 -2.58 9.78 -6.31
CA THR A 213 -2.42 11.05 -7.01
C THR A 213 -1.96 10.93 -8.47
N LEU A 214 -2.34 11.89 -9.32
CA LEU A 214 -1.76 12.05 -10.65
C LEU A 214 -0.59 13.03 -10.63
N TYR A 215 0.25 13.00 -11.66
CA TYR A 215 1.33 13.98 -11.78
C TYR A 215 0.76 15.39 -11.88
N HIS A 216 1.30 16.29 -11.06
CA HIS A 216 0.96 17.70 -11.07
C HIS A 216 2.22 18.54 -10.86
N ASN A 217 2.36 19.65 -11.61
CA ASN A 217 3.57 20.49 -11.59
C ASN A 217 3.87 21.06 -10.19
N ALA A 218 2.83 21.25 -9.36
CA ALA A 218 3.01 21.76 -8.00
C ALA A 218 3.78 20.79 -7.09
N TYR A 219 3.96 19.51 -7.44
CA TYR A 219 4.89 18.64 -6.72
C TYR A 219 6.34 19.15 -6.74
N ARG A 220 6.69 20.06 -7.67
CA ARG A 220 7.99 20.75 -7.61
C ARG A 220 8.19 21.47 -6.28
N THR A 221 7.15 22.05 -5.69
CA THR A 221 7.30 22.80 -4.45
C THR A 221 7.68 21.90 -3.27
N PHE A 222 7.46 20.58 -3.38
CA PHE A 222 7.70 19.66 -2.28
C PHE A 222 9.16 19.59 -1.90
N LYS A 223 10.04 19.55 -2.89
CA LYS A 223 11.50 19.52 -2.70
C LYS A 223 12.04 20.72 -1.92
N ASP A 224 11.37 21.86 -1.99
CA ASP A 224 11.81 23.09 -1.31
C ASP A 224 11.21 23.22 0.10
N GLN A 225 10.15 22.46 0.41
CA GLN A 225 9.37 22.60 1.65
C GLN A 225 9.55 21.43 2.62
N TRP A 226 9.80 20.22 2.10
CA TRP A 226 9.86 19.01 2.92
C TRP A 226 11.08 18.16 2.57
N ASP A 227 11.65 17.54 3.61
CA ASP A 227 12.67 16.50 3.46
C ASP A 227 11.97 15.15 3.32
N ILE A 228 12.02 14.56 2.12
CA ILE A 228 11.30 13.33 1.79
C ILE A 228 12.30 12.29 1.30
N ASP A 229 12.43 11.19 2.04
CA ASP A 229 13.32 10.10 1.66
C ASP A 229 12.66 9.17 0.65
N VAL A 230 11.43 8.78 0.93
CA VAL A 230 10.72 7.73 0.22
C VAL A 230 9.34 8.24 -0.18
N ILE A 231 8.95 8.00 -1.42
CA ILE A 231 7.55 8.19 -1.86
C ILE A 231 6.93 6.88 -2.29
N THR A 232 5.68 6.69 -1.88
CA THR A 232 4.78 5.72 -2.52
C THR A 232 3.84 6.44 -3.47
N PHE A 233 3.54 5.81 -4.59
CA PHE A 233 2.65 6.35 -5.61
C PHE A 233 2.04 5.21 -6.41
N ASN A 234 0.93 5.50 -7.08
CA ASN A 234 0.30 4.58 -7.99
C ASN A 234 1.00 4.57 -9.36
N ILE A 235 0.97 3.43 -10.03
CA ILE A 235 1.25 3.32 -11.48
C ILE A 235 0.24 2.38 -12.12
N GLY A 236 -0.06 2.58 -13.40
CA GLY A 236 -0.99 1.71 -14.12
C GLY A 236 -0.96 1.91 -15.62
N LYS A 237 -1.43 0.89 -16.36
CA LYS A 237 -1.60 0.93 -17.81
C LYS A 237 -3.03 1.35 -18.16
N ASN A 238 -3.22 2.65 -18.28
CA ASN A 238 -4.53 3.21 -18.65
C ASN A 238 -4.94 2.83 -20.07
N ALA A 239 -6.23 2.59 -20.29
CA ALA A 239 -6.79 2.43 -21.63
C ALA A 239 -6.78 3.77 -22.41
N PRO A 240 -6.71 3.75 -23.75
CA PRO A 240 -6.83 4.96 -24.55
C PRO A 240 -8.12 5.73 -24.22
N GLY A 241 -7.99 7.03 -23.92
CA GLY A 241 -9.11 7.88 -23.53
C GLY A 241 -9.40 7.95 -22.02
N ALA A 242 -8.62 7.24 -21.19
CA ALA A 242 -8.70 7.32 -19.72
C ALA A 242 -7.34 7.67 -19.10
N THR A 243 -7.37 8.29 -17.92
CA THR A 243 -6.19 8.46 -17.07
C THR A 243 -6.65 8.37 -15.63
N ASP A 244 -6.38 7.22 -15.02
CA ASP A 244 -6.69 6.92 -13.63
C ASP A 244 -5.41 6.73 -12.80
N LYS A 245 -4.33 6.27 -13.45
CA LYS A 245 -3.04 6.02 -12.80
C LYS A 245 -1.90 6.73 -13.52
N MET A 246 -0.81 7.02 -12.81
CA MET A 246 0.39 7.58 -13.45
C MET A 246 1.06 6.56 -14.36
N THR A 247 1.68 7.06 -15.43
CA THR A 247 2.59 6.24 -16.23
C THR A 247 3.89 5.98 -15.45
N PRO A 248 4.63 4.90 -15.73
CA PRO A 248 5.95 4.70 -15.15
C PRO A 248 6.91 5.87 -15.38
N TYR A 249 6.76 6.58 -16.51
CA TYR A 249 7.54 7.79 -16.78
C TYR A 249 7.18 8.95 -15.86
N ASP A 250 5.89 9.23 -15.68
CA ASP A 250 5.44 10.30 -14.78
C ASP A 250 5.83 10.01 -13.33
N ALA A 251 5.81 8.74 -12.90
CA ALA A 251 6.27 8.31 -11.59
C ALA A 251 7.77 8.60 -11.35
N VAL A 252 8.63 8.29 -12.31
CA VAL A 252 10.07 8.63 -12.22
C VAL A 252 10.27 10.14 -12.22
N ARG A 253 9.56 10.86 -13.10
CA ARG A 253 9.61 12.33 -13.16
C ARG A 253 9.14 12.95 -11.84
N LEU A 254 8.13 12.36 -11.18
CA LEU A 254 7.65 12.80 -9.87
C LEU A 254 8.75 12.68 -8.81
N GLY A 255 9.43 11.53 -8.77
CA GLY A 255 10.60 11.30 -7.93
C GLY A 255 11.68 12.37 -8.07
N GLU A 256 12.11 12.60 -9.31
CA GLU A 256 13.09 13.64 -9.64
C GLU A 256 12.63 15.03 -9.20
N THR A 257 11.36 15.36 -9.50
CA THR A 257 10.73 16.64 -9.18
C THR A 257 10.74 16.92 -7.68
N MET A 258 10.46 15.88 -6.88
CA MET A 258 10.43 15.96 -5.42
C MET A 258 11.82 15.78 -4.77
N GLY A 259 12.83 15.31 -5.51
CA GLY A 259 14.19 15.13 -5.00
C GLY A 259 14.34 13.98 -4.00
N VAL A 260 13.54 12.92 -4.16
CA VAL A 260 13.50 11.77 -3.23
C VAL A 260 14.70 10.83 -3.39
N LYS A 261 14.93 9.99 -2.39
CA LYS A 261 15.99 8.98 -2.41
C LYS A 261 15.48 7.63 -2.95
N VAL A 262 14.23 7.28 -2.65
CA VAL A 262 13.62 5.98 -3.02
C VAL A 262 12.23 6.16 -3.62
N LEU A 263 12.01 5.49 -4.75
CA LEU A 263 10.71 5.27 -5.36
C LEU A 263 10.17 3.89 -4.95
N PHE A 264 8.97 3.89 -4.40
CA PHE A 264 8.28 2.68 -3.93
C PHE A 264 6.92 2.54 -4.67
N PRO A 265 6.91 2.00 -5.91
CA PRO A 265 5.70 1.93 -6.72
C PRO A 265 4.65 0.96 -6.14
N MET A 266 3.42 1.42 -6.04
CA MET A 266 2.24 0.71 -5.52
C MET A 266 1.06 0.82 -6.50
N HIS A 267 -0.11 0.29 -6.13
CA HIS A 267 -1.37 0.24 -6.92
C HIS A 267 -1.36 -0.55 -8.24
N TRP A 268 -0.20 -0.96 -8.73
CA TRP A 268 -0.08 -1.69 -10.00
C TRP A 268 -0.69 -3.10 -9.97
N ASP A 269 -1.05 -3.59 -8.79
CA ASP A 269 -1.48 -4.95 -8.51
C ASP A 269 -2.98 -5.12 -8.30
N ASN A 270 -3.70 -4.07 -7.90
CA ASN A 270 -5.06 -4.26 -7.39
C ASN A 270 -6.06 -4.52 -8.54
N TRP A 271 -5.98 -3.76 -9.63
CA TRP A 271 -7.03 -3.74 -10.66
C TRP A 271 -6.63 -4.25 -12.04
N GLY A 272 -7.38 -5.22 -12.55
CA GLY A 272 -7.12 -5.84 -13.86
C GLY A 272 -7.20 -4.89 -15.06
N ASN A 273 -8.01 -3.84 -14.98
CA ASN A 273 -8.17 -2.85 -16.06
C ASN A 273 -6.99 -1.86 -16.17
N THR A 274 -6.09 -1.82 -15.18
CA THR A 274 -4.91 -0.94 -15.17
C THR A 274 -3.59 -1.69 -14.90
N GLN A 275 -3.59 -3.02 -15.02
CA GLN A 275 -2.43 -3.87 -14.77
C GLN A 275 -1.20 -3.41 -15.59
N VAL A 276 -0.06 -3.26 -14.91
CA VAL A 276 1.22 -2.85 -15.49
C VAL A 276 2.37 -3.63 -14.85
N ASP A 277 3.50 -3.77 -15.57
CA ASP A 277 4.73 -4.32 -14.99
C ASP A 277 5.48 -3.20 -14.22
N PRO A 278 5.65 -3.31 -12.89
CA PRO A 278 6.38 -2.31 -12.13
C PRO A 278 7.88 -2.21 -12.48
N GLU A 279 8.46 -3.21 -13.17
CA GLU A 279 9.84 -3.10 -13.68
C GLU A 279 10.01 -1.95 -14.67
N GLU A 280 8.94 -1.49 -15.32
CA GLU A 280 8.99 -0.32 -16.21
C GLU A 280 9.47 0.94 -15.47
N VAL A 281 9.09 1.13 -14.19
CA VAL A 281 9.60 2.25 -13.37
C VAL A 281 11.11 2.15 -13.21
N ARG A 282 11.61 0.93 -12.97
CA ARG A 282 13.04 0.66 -12.80
C ARG A 282 13.81 0.94 -14.08
N TRP A 283 13.30 0.48 -15.23
CA TRP A 283 13.95 0.72 -16.53
C TRP A 283 14.01 2.19 -16.90
N VAL A 284 12.94 2.95 -16.60
CA VAL A 284 12.91 4.40 -16.82
C VAL A 284 13.89 5.10 -15.86
N ALA A 285 13.88 4.76 -14.57
CA ALA A 285 14.77 5.35 -13.58
C ALA A 285 16.25 5.08 -13.89
N ASP A 286 16.60 3.83 -14.24
CA ASP A 286 17.96 3.44 -14.64
C ASP A 286 18.48 4.30 -15.82
N ARG A 287 17.57 4.80 -16.67
CA ARG A 287 17.91 5.62 -17.84
C ARG A 287 18.00 7.12 -17.56
N TYR A 288 17.08 7.66 -16.75
CA TYR A 288 16.92 9.12 -16.59
C TYR A 288 17.34 9.65 -15.22
N THR A 289 17.25 8.83 -14.17
CA THR A 289 17.51 9.22 -12.78
C THR A 289 18.29 8.12 -12.04
N PRO A 290 19.49 7.73 -12.50
CA PRO A 290 20.20 6.56 -11.98
C PRO A 290 20.59 6.67 -10.49
N ASP A 291 20.59 7.88 -9.93
CA ASP A 291 20.86 8.14 -8.52
C ASP A 291 19.64 7.91 -7.61
N VAL A 292 18.44 7.83 -8.20
CA VAL A 292 17.18 7.56 -7.47
C VAL A 292 16.97 6.05 -7.40
N LYS A 293 16.89 5.50 -6.18
CA LYS A 293 16.67 4.07 -5.97
C LYS A 293 15.21 3.72 -6.25
N VAL A 294 14.98 2.53 -6.78
CA VAL A 294 13.64 1.99 -6.99
C VAL A 294 13.54 0.64 -6.28
N VAL A 295 12.58 0.51 -5.37
CA VAL A 295 12.30 -0.73 -4.63
C VAL A 295 10.92 -1.22 -5.04
N ILE A 296 10.85 -2.28 -5.83
CA ILE A 296 9.57 -2.89 -6.23
C ILE A 296 9.06 -3.77 -5.07
N PRO A 297 7.91 -3.45 -4.46
CA PRO A 297 7.38 -4.23 -3.35
C PRO A 297 6.79 -5.58 -3.79
N GLN A 298 6.51 -6.42 -2.80
CA GLN A 298 5.73 -7.66 -2.94
C GLN A 298 4.74 -7.73 -1.78
N TRP A 299 3.56 -8.31 -2.01
CA TRP A 299 2.49 -8.35 -1.02
C TRP A 299 2.95 -9.01 0.28
N GLY A 300 2.71 -8.36 1.40
CA GLY A 300 3.01 -8.84 2.74
C GLY A 300 4.50 -8.98 3.06
N ILE A 301 5.42 -8.59 2.18
CA ILE A 301 6.86 -8.63 2.49
C ILE A 301 7.25 -7.38 3.26
N LYS A 302 7.87 -7.61 4.43
CA LYS A 302 8.48 -6.56 5.25
C LYS A 302 9.57 -5.84 4.47
N TRP A 303 9.51 -4.53 4.46
CA TRP A 303 10.57 -3.65 3.99
C TRP A 303 10.98 -2.70 5.12
N VAL A 304 12.28 -2.61 5.41
CA VAL A 304 12.80 -1.75 6.48
C VAL A 304 13.66 -0.65 5.88
N TYR A 305 13.26 0.61 6.03
CA TYR A 305 14.07 1.75 5.58
C TYR A 305 14.91 2.31 6.73
N PRO A 306 16.18 2.69 6.51
CA PRO A 306 16.94 2.68 5.25
C PRO A 306 17.70 1.38 4.95
N ILE A 307 17.50 0.31 5.73
CA ILE A 307 18.25 -0.95 5.63
C ILE A 307 18.10 -1.60 4.24
N ASP A 308 16.88 -1.68 3.74
CA ASP A 308 16.52 -2.40 2.51
C ASP A 308 16.38 -1.48 1.29
N GLN A 309 16.90 -0.24 1.36
CA GLN A 309 16.73 0.76 0.30
C GLN A 309 17.37 0.38 -1.05
N ASP A 310 18.37 -0.51 -1.02
CA ASP A 310 19.10 -0.97 -2.21
C ASP A 310 18.52 -2.26 -2.80
N VAL A 311 17.48 -2.81 -2.19
CA VAL A 311 16.79 -4.01 -2.69
C VAL A 311 15.92 -3.62 -3.88
N LYS A 312 16.42 -3.86 -5.10
CA LYS A 312 15.70 -3.54 -6.35
C LYS A 312 14.26 -4.08 -6.38
N ARG A 313 14.05 -5.28 -5.82
CA ARG A 313 12.74 -5.94 -5.74
C ARG A 313 12.69 -6.86 -4.53
N LEU A 314 11.65 -6.73 -3.71
CA LEU A 314 11.42 -7.63 -2.58
C LEU A 314 11.12 -9.04 -3.09
N LYS A 315 11.50 -10.05 -2.31
CA LYS A 315 11.31 -11.46 -2.67
C LYS A 315 10.74 -12.21 -1.48
N TYR A 316 9.81 -13.13 -1.76
CA TYR A 316 9.35 -14.09 -0.78
C TYR A 316 10.51 -14.98 -0.30
N PRO A 317 10.54 -15.35 1.00
CA PRO A 317 11.55 -16.27 1.49
C PRO A 317 11.41 -17.63 0.79
N ASP A 318 12.52 -18.17 0.32
CA ASP A 318 12.58 -19.51 -0.26
C ASP A 318 13.05 -20.57 0.76
N TRP A 319 13.20 -20.16 2.02
CA TRP A 319 13.58 -21.01 3.15
C TRP A 319 14.93 -21.71 3.00
N ARG A 320 15.80 -21.24 2.09
CA ARG A 320 17.11 -21.85 1.84
C ARG A 320 17.97 -21.94 3.10
N GLU A 321 17.78 -21.02 4.04
CA GLU A 321 18.46 -21.01 5.34
C GLU A 321 18.00 -22.14 6.28
N ARG A 322 16.83 -22.72 6.03
CA ARG A 322 16.31 -23.89 6.77
C ARG A 322 16.73 -25.20 6.13
N TYR A 323 17.15 -25.19 4.87
CA TYR A 323 17.58 -26.40 4.20
C TYR A 323 18.87 -26.90 4.83
N ARG A 324 18.93 -28.22 5.02
CA ARG A 324 20.08 -28.92 5.60
C ARG A 324 20.58 -29.93 4.56
N PRO A 325 21.33 -29.49 3.53
CA PRO A 325 21.79 -30.35 2.44
C PRO A 325 22.49 -31.61 2.94
N ASP A 326 23.30 -31.48 4.00
CA ASP A 326 24.02 -32.60 4.63
C ASP A 326 23.10 -33.68 5.21
N TYR A 327 21.82 -33.38 5.45
CA TYR A 327 20.81 -34.31 5.96
C TYR A 327 19.86 -34.81 4.85
N SER A 328 20.12 -34.44 3.60
CA SER A 328 19.34 -34.91 2.45
C SER A 328 19.40 -36.43 2.33
N TRP A 329 18.25 -37.08 2.08
CA TRP A 329 18.19 -38.51 1.77
C TRP A 329 18.51 -38.80 0.30
N GLU A 330 18.73 -37.76 -0.50
CA GLU A 330 19.12 -37.88 -1.91
C GLU A 330 20.65 -37.86 -2.06
N TYR A 331 21.33 -36.91 -1.41
CA TYR A 331 22.77 -36.65 -1.57
C TYR A 331 23.47 -36.22 -0.26
N GLY A 332 22.80 -36.33 0.88
CA GLY A 332 23.38 -36.04 2.18
C GLY A 332 23.99 -37.28 2.84
N GLU A 333 24.41 -37.12 4.09
CA GLU A 333 24.99 -38.17 4.91
C GLU A 333 24.08 -39.41 5.06
N PRO A 334 22.75 -39.29 5.21
CA PRO A 334 21.86 -40.46 5.22
C PRO A 334 21.90 -41.25 3.91
N ALA A 335 21.96 -40.56 2.76
CA ALA A 335 22.04 -41.19 1.44
C ALA A 335 23.36 -41.96 1.28
N ARG A 336 24.47 -41.35 1.71
CA ARG A 336 25.80 -41.97 1.71
C ARG A 336 25.83 -43.24 2.56
N LYS A 337 25.38 -43.18 3.81
CA LYS A 337 25.31 -44.34 4.71
C LYS A 337 24.46 -45.47 4.13
N ALA A 338 23.30 -45.13 3.55
CA ALA A 338 22.42 -46.13 2.97
C ALA A 338 23.05 -46.81 1.74
N ALA A 339 23.83 -46.09 0.92
CA ALA A 339 24.59 -46.67 -0.19
C ALA A 339 25.71 -47.60 0.32
N GLU A 340 26.46 -47.16 1.34
CA GLU A 340 27.49 -47.97 2.01
C GLU A 340 26.92 -49.28 2.57
N GLU A 341 25.77 -49.23 3.25
CA GLU A 341 25.08 -50.40 3.80
C GLU A 341 24.60 -51.39 2.72
N ARG A 342 24.21 -50.89 1.55
CA ARG A 342 23.80 -51.72 0.40
C ARG A 342 24.97 -52.21 -0.46
N GLY A 343 26.19 -51.74 -0.19
CA GLY A 343 27.35 -52.02 -1.05
C GLY A 343 27.24 -51.36 -2.43
N GLU A 344 26.47 -50.27 -2.54
CA GLU A 344 26.28 -49.51 -3.78
C GLU A 344 27.29 -48.37 -3.88
N ILE A 345 27.55 -47.92 -5.11
CA ILE A 345 28.37 -46.73 -5.35
C ILE A 345 27.56 -45.48 -4.98
N TYR A 346 28.13 -44.62 -4.16
CA TYR A 346 27.57 -43.31 -3.85
C TYR A 346 28.00 -42.29 -4.91
N PRO A 347 27.08 -41.74 -5.75
CA PRO A 347 27.45 -40.98 -6.94
C PRO A 347 27.65 -39.47 -6.71
N TYR A 348 27.44 -38.98 -5.48
CA TYR A 348 27.48 -37.55 -5.13
C TYR A 348 28.69 -37.18 -4.25
N GLY A 349 29.74 -38.01 -4.28
CA GLY A 349 30.97 -37.87 -3.47
C GLY A 349 32.13 -37.25 -4.22
#